data_AF-A0A8J7VUE3-F1
#
_entry.id   AF-A0A8J7VUE3-F1
#
_cell.length_a   1.000
_cell.length_b   1.000
_cell.length_c   1.000
_cell.angle_alpha   90.00
_cell.angle_beta   90.00
_cell.angle_gamma   90.00
#
_symmetry.space_group_name_H-M   'P 1'
#
loop_
_entity.id
_entity.type
_entity.pdbx_description
1 polymer ?
#
loop_
_entity_poly.entity_id
_entity_poly.type
_entity_poly.pdbx_seq_one_letter_code
_entity_poly.pdbx_strand_id
1 'polypeptide(L)'
;MRRNAFCFAALCGLGLAAGVAAQGGAPAWTDVDPAVRGVLAPWQAGWDALPGDARSRLLDNARVWAAMGPEAQAAYRVRAEAFAALSPDERAQLRGAYADWRGLGQDERAQVAAAERSYLALPDAERAAVRAQFEALDPDARAAWRLGPETGRWFGAVRPIVAFVPPEERAPTLAMLRALPPEAREDLAVLARRLDEADRAALRRELLEAAPDARAALLRARVGR
;
A
#
# COMPACT_ATOMS: atom_id res chain seq x y z
N MET A 1 8.76 23.18 -9.17
CA MET A 1 7.46 23.10 -8.45
C MET A 1 6.78 21.75 -8.73
N ARG A 2 6.96 20.74 -7.88
CA ARG A 2 6.23 19.46 -7.97
C ARG A 2 5.64 19.13 -6.58
N ARG A 3 4.55 19.81 -6.24
CA ARG A 3 3.72 19.62 -5.03
C ARG A 3 2.75 18.43 -5.19
N ASN A 4 3.15 17.38 -5.91
CA ASN A 4 2.19 16.43 -6.50
C ASN A 4 2.22 15.01 -5.92
N ALA A 5 3.19 14.63 -5.08
CA ALA A 5 3.26 13.24 -4.62
C ALA A 5 2.22 12.93 -3.52
N PHE A 6 1.93 13.88 -2.63
CA PHE A 6 1.12 13.64 -1.43
C PHE A 6 -0.30 14.20 -1.51
N CYS A 7 -0.53 15.27 -2.27
CA CYS A 7 -1.89 15.70 -2.63
C CYS A 7 -2.61 14.69 -3.55
N PHE A 8 -1.90 13.71 -4.12
CA PHE A 8 -2.47 12.64 -4.93
C PHE A 8 -3.09 11.50 -4.10
N ALA A 9 -2.86 11.42 -2.78
CA ALA A 9 -3.58 10.47 -1.92
C ALA A 9 -5.10 10.74 -1.91
N ALA A 10 -5.51 11.98 -2.21
CA ALA A 10 -6.91 12.36 -2.43
C ALA A 10 -7.45 12.03 -3.83
N LEU A 11 -6.60 11.67 -4.81
CA LEU A 11 -7.00 11.27 -6.16
C LEU A 11 -7.39 9.80 -6.25
N CYS A 12 -6.78 8.96 -5.41
CA CYS A 12 -7.18 7.57 -5.28
C CYS A 12 -8.09 7.33 -4.06
N GLY A 13 -8.44 8.39 -3.32
CA GLY A 13 -9.41 8.35 -2.21
C GLY A 13 -10.86 8.04 -2.64
N LEU A 14 -11.09 7.84 -3.93
CA LEU A 14 -12.21 7.07 -4.48
C LEU A 14 -11.72 5.63 -4.80
N GLY A 15 -11.19 4.94 -3.79
CA GLY A 15 -10.48 3.68 -3.95
C GLY A 15 -10.68 2.74 -2.76
N LEU A 16 -11.42 1.66 -3.03
CA LEU A 16 -11.49 0.40 -2.30
C LEU A 16 -11.53 0.52 -0.77
N ALA A 17 -12.75 0.50 -0.23
CA ALA A 17 -12.99 -0.22 1.01
C ALA A 17 -12.60 -1.68 0.77
N ALA A 18 -11.73 -2.21 1.64
CA ALA A 18 -11.47 -3.63 1.71
C ALA A 18 -12.81 -4.35 1.89
N GLY A 19 -13.08 -5.32 1.03
CA GLY A 19 -14.28 -6.13 1.10
C GLY A 19 -14.30 -6.90 2.41
N VAL A 20 -15.04 -6.39 3.39
CA VAL A 20 -16.00 -7.26 4.04
C VAL A 20 -16.98 -7.59 2.92
N ALA A 21 -17.10 -8.87 2.55
CA ALA A 21 -18.16 -9.29 1.67
C ALA A 21 -19.50 -8.97 2.36
N ALA A 22 -19.99 -7.75 2.16
CA ALA A 22 -21.38 -7.44 2.38
C ALA A 22 -22.11 -8.24 1.31
N GLN A 23 -22.63 -9.40 1.72
CA GLN A 23 -23.61 -10.16 0.97
C GLN A 23 -24.91 -9.36 0.97
N GLY A 24 -24.90 -8.25 0.24
CA GLY A 24 -26.04 -7.40 -0.05
C GLY A 24 -25.89 -7.00 -1.49
N GLY A 25 -26.71 -7.57 -2.37
CA GLY A 25 -26.74 -7.17 -3.78
C GLY A 25 -26.83 -5.66 -3.87
N ALA A 26 -25.93 -5.04 -4.63
CA ALA A 26 -25.99 -3.60 -4.84
C ALA A 26 -27.41 -3.20 -5.30
N PRO A 27 -27.96 -2.07 -4.80
CA PRO A 27 -29.35 -1.69 -5.03
C PRO A 27 -29.67 -1.60 -6.53
N ALA A 28 -30.93 -1.86 -6.87
CA ALA A 28 -31.43 -1.58 -8.21
C ALA A 28 -31.28 -0.08 -8.50
N TRP A 29 -31.17 0.30 -9.78
CA TRP A 29 -30.98 1.71 -10.16
C TRP A 29 -32.04 2.65 -9.57
N THR A 30 -33.27 2.16 -9.43
CA THR A 30 -34.41 2.89 -8.84
C THR A 30 -34.29 3.15 -7.34
N ASP A 31 -33.44 2.40 -6.64
CA ASP A 31 -33.27 2.48 -5.18
C ASP A 31 -32.03 3.30 -4.80
N VAL A 32 -31.24 3.74 -5.78
CA VAL A 32 -30.08 4.62 -5.57
C VAL A 32 -30.58 6.02 -5.20
N ASP A 33 -30.06 6.61 -4.11
CA ASP A 33 -30.35 7.98 -3.70
C ASP A 33 -30.32 8.97 -4.89
N PRO A 34 -31.32 9.87 -5.06
CA PRO A 34 -31.40 10.76 -6.21
C PRO A 34 -30.16 11.64 -6.45
N ALA A 35 -29.52 12.14 -5.38
CA ALA A 35 -28.31 12.96 -5.50
C ALA A 35 -27.13 12.13 -6.04
N VAL A 36 -27.00 10.89 -5.57
CA VAL A 36 -25.99 9.92 -6.06
C VAL A 36 -26.30 9.48 -7.50
N ARG A 37 -27.59 9.26 -7.81
CA ARG A 37 -28.07 8.84 -9.13
C ARG A 37 -27.74 9.88 -10.21
N GLY A 38 -27.85 11.18 -9.87
CA GLY A 38 -27.46 12.26 -10.79
C GLY A 38 -25.97 12.24 -11.16
N VAL A 39 -25.09 11.95 -10.19
CA VAL A 39 -23.65 11.79 -10.44
C VAL A 39 -23.35 10.57 -11.31
N LEU A 40 -24.11 9.49 -11.14
CA LEU A 40 -23.93 8.23 -11.85
C LEU A 40 -24.72 8.13 -13.17
N ALA A 41 -25.36 9.21 -13.64
CA ALA A 41 -26.20 9.19 -14.84
C ALA A 41 -25.54 8.50 -16.07
N PRO A 42 -24.23 8.65 -16.36
CA PRO A 42 -23.58 7.95 -17.48
C PRO A 42 -23.61 6.41 -17.37
N TRP A 43 -23.83 5.86 -16.18
CA TRP A 43 -23.84 4.42 -15.92
C TRP A 43 -25.24 3.80 -15.95
N GLN A 44 -26.29 4.61 -16.12
CA GLN A 44 -27.69 4.15 -16.04
C GLN A 44 -27.98 2.99 -16.98
N ALA A 45 -27.62 3.12 -18.26
CA ALA A 45 -27.98 2.13 -19.30
C ALA A 45 -27.32 0.76 -19.09
N GLY A 46 -26.23 0.69 -18.32
CA GLY A 46 -25.48 -0.54 -18.04
C GLY A 46 -25.49 -0.96 -16.57
N TRP A 47 -26.26 -0.29 -15.71
CA TRP A 47 -26.18 -0.45 -14.25
C TRP A 47 -26.34 -1.91 -13.84
N ASP A 48 -27.38 -2.58 -14.32
CA ASP A 48 -27.70 -3.95 -13.92
C ASP A 48 -26.72 -4.99 -14.48
N ALA A 49 -25.96 -4.64 -15.53
CA ALA A 49 -24.91 -5.47 -16.09
C ALA A 49 -23.58 -5.37 -15.31
N LEU A 50 -23.43 -4.39 -14.42
CA LEU A 50 -22.22 -4.23 -13.63
C LEU A 50 -22.15 -5.27 -12.49
N PRO A 51 -20.98 -5.89 -12.27
CA PRO A 51 -20.71 -6.69 -11.08
C PRO A 51 -21.07 -5.94 -9.80
N GLY A 52 -21.54 -6.67 -8.78
CA GLY A 52 -21.99 -6.07 -7.52
C GLY A 52 -20.91 -5.24 -6.82
N ASP A 53 -19.66 -5.69 -6.85
CA ASP A 53 -18.53 -4.95 -6.29
C ASP A 53 -18.22 -3.66 -7.07
N ALA A 54 -18.36 -3.69 -8.40
CA ALA A 54 -18.21 -2.51 -9.25
C ALA A 54 -19.30 -1.47 -8.95
N ARG A 55 -20.57 -1.91 -8.81
CA ARG A 55 -21.68 -1.04 -8.41
C ARG A 55 -21.45 -0.41 -7.04
N SER A 56 -21.04 -1.21 -6.04
CA SER A 56 -20.75 -0.69 -4.70
C SER A 56 -19.65 0.38 -4.72
N ARG A 57 -18.57 0.15 -5.47
CA ARG A 57 -17.49 1.16 -5.62
C ARG A 57 -17.97 2.44 -6.28
N LEU A 58 -18.79 2.35 -7.33
CA LEU A 58 -19.37 3.52 -7.98
C LEU A 58 -20.27 4.32 -7.03
N LEU A 59 -21.07 3.64 -6.21
CA LEU A 59 -21.92 4.29 -5.21
C LEU A 59 -21.11 5.01 -4.14
N ASP A 60 -20.10 4.35 -3.57
CA ASP A 60 -19.24 4.95 -2.55
C ASP A 60 -18.54 6.20 -3.10
N ASN A 61 -18.04 6.09 -4.32
CA ASN A 61 -17.39 7.17 -5.04
C ASN A 61 -18.33 8.36 -5.30
N ALA A 62 -19.55 8.08 -5.76
CA ALA A 62 -20.55 9.10 -6.04
C ALA A 62 -21.06 9.78 -4.76
N ARG A 63 -21.16 9.05 -3.64
CA ARG A 63 -21.48 9.65 -2.32
C ARG A 63 -20.39 10.61 -1.87
N VAL A 64 -19.12 10.20 -1.98
CA VAL A 64 -17.99 11.07 -1.65
C VAL A 64 -17.99 12.33 -2.52
N TRP A 65 -18.21 12.18 -3.82
CA TRP A 65 -18.32 13.30 -4.74
C TRP A 65 -19.49 14.25 -4.41
N ALA A 66 -20.68 13.69 -4.16
CA ALA A 66 -21.87 14.46 -3.81
C ALA A 66 -21.72 15.22 -2.48
N ALA A 67 -20.95 14.68 -1.54
CA ALA A 67 -20.62 15.33 -0.27
C ALA A 67 -19.54 16.43 -0.39
N MET A 68 -18.80 16.49 -1.50
CA MET A 68 -17.80 17.54 -1.72
C MET A 68 -18.45 18.88 -2.08
N GLY A 69 -17.98 19.97 -1.47
CA GLY A 69 -18.31 21.33 -1.90
C GLY A 69 -17.77 21.65 -3.31
N PRO A 70 -18.29 22.71 -3.96
CA PRO A 70 -17.97 23.03 -5.35
C PRO A 70 -16.47 23.29 -5.59
N GLU A 71 -15.77 23.90 -4.63
CA GLU A 71 -14.33 24.13 -4.71
C GLU A 71 -13.54 22.81 -4.67
N ALA A 72 -13.90 21.89 -3.77
CA ALA A 72 -13.27 20.58 -3.67
C ALA A 72 -13.51 19.74 -4.94
N GLN A 73 -14.72 19.81 -5.51
CA GLN A 73 -15.04 19.19 -6.79
C GLN A 73 -14.23 19.77 -7.95
N ALA A 74 -14.08 21.11 -8.00
CA ALA A 74 -13.25 21.76 -9.02
C ALA A 74 -11.78 21.33 -8.92
N ALA A 75 -11.24 21.33 -7.70
CA ALA A 75 -9.88 20.86 -7.45
C ALA A 75 -9.70 19.37 -7.81
N TYR A 76 -10.73 18.55 -7.62
CA TYR A 76 -10.72 17.15 -8.05
C TYR A 76 -10.73 17.01 -9.57
N ARG A 77 -11.52 17.80 -10.31
CA ARG A 77 -11.54 17.75 -11.79
C ARG A 77 -10.18 18.06 -12.40
N VAL A 78 -9.53 19.14 -11.95
CA VAL A 78 -8.17 19.50 -12.38
C VAL A 78 -7.19 18.34 -12.16
N ARG A 79 -7.32 17.68 -11.01
CA ARG A 79 -6.52 16.52 -10.63
C ARG A 79 -6.81 15.30 -11.51
N ALA A 80 -8.07 15.02 -11.79
CA ALA A 80 -8.51 13.93 -12.65
C ALA A 80 -8.05 14.11 -14.09
N GLU A 81 -8.13 15.33 -14.63
CA GLU A 81 -7.60 15.69 -15.95
C GLU A 81 -6.08 15.47 -16.03
N ALA A 82 -5.34 15.94 -15.01
CA ALA A 82 -3.90 15.71 -14.93
C ALA A 82 -3.55 14.22 -14.89
N PHE A 83 -4.34 13.40 -14.18
CA PHE A 83 -4.16 11.95 -14.16
C PHE A 83 -4.52 11.29 -15.50
N ALA A 84 -5.58 11.74 -16.16
CA ALA A 84 -6.01 11.22 -17.46
C ALA A 84 -4.96 11.47 -18.55
N ALA A 85 -4.25 12.61 -18.46
CA ALA A 85 -3.18 12.99 -19.37
C ALA A 85 -1.88 12.16 -19.22
N LEU A 86 -1.73 11.41 -18.12
CA LEU A 86 -0.58 10.53 -17.91
C LEU A 86 -0.62 9.33 -18.86
N SER A 87 0.57 8.86 -19.24
CA SER A 87 0.73 7.61 -19.99
C SER A 87 0.19 6.40 -19.21
N PRO A 88 -0.15 5.30 -19.89
CA PRO A 88 -0.56 4.06 -19.23
C PRO A 88 0.40 3.60 -18.13
N ASP A 89 1.71 3.71 -18.37
CA ASP A 89 2.76 3.28 -17.44
C ASP A 89 2.85 4.19 -16.22
N GLU A 90 2.81 5.51 -16.40
CA GLU A 90 2.79 6.46 -15.28
C GLU A 90 1.55 6.25 -14.40
N ARG A 91 0.39 6.00 -15.01
CA ARG A 91 -0.82 5.67 -14.26
C ARG A 91 -0.68 4.36 -13.49
N ALA A 92 -0.04 3.35 -14.08
CA ALA A 92 0.22 2.08 -13.41
C ALA A 92 1.16 2.26 -12.21
N GLN A 93 2.23 3.04 -12.37
CA GLN A 93 3.16 3.35 -11.28
C GLN A 93 2.47 4.09 -10.13
N LEU A 94 1.64 5.10 -10.43
CA LEU A 94 0.89 5.82 -9.40
C LEU A 94 -0.13 4.94 -8.68
N ARG A 95 -0.85 4.08 -9.41
CA ARG A 95 -1.77 3.10 -8.79
C ARG A 95 -1.02 2.14 -7.88
N GLY A 96 0.15 1.66 -8.30
CA GLY A 96 1.01 0.82 -7.47
C GLY A 96 1.46 1.52 -6.18
N ALA A 97 2.01 2.72 -6.30
CA ALA A 97 2.43 3.51 -5.13
C ALA A 97 1.27 3.82 -4.18
N TYR A 98 0.07 4.06 -4.70
CA TYR A 98 -1.12 4.24 -3.88
C TYR A 98 -1.54 2.95 -3.17
N ALA A 99 -1.50 1.81 -3.86
CA ALA A 99 -1.79 0.51 -3.26
C ALA A 99 -0.79 0.19 -2.13
N ASP A 100 0.49 0.47 -2.33
CA ASP A 100 1.53 0.32 -1.31
C ASP A 100 1.24 1.20 -0.08
N TRP A 101 0.92 2.48 -0.29
CA TRP A 101 0.53 3.41 0.78
C TRP A 101 -0.73 2.96 1.53
N ARG A 102 -1.73 2.45 0.80
CA ARG A 102 -2.95 1.85 1.40
C ARG A 102 -2.64 0.58 2.17
N GLY A 103 -1.57 -0.14 1.83
CA GLY A 103 -1.10 -1.31 2.57
C GLY A 103 -0.36 -1.00 3.87
N LEU A 104 -0.04 0.27 4.15
CA LEU A 104 0.60 0.70 5.40
C LEU A 104 -0.39 0.78 6.57
N GLY A 105 0.09 0.42 7.77
CA GLY A 105 -0.65 0.62 9.02
C GLY A 105 -0.86 2.10 9.35
N GLN A 106 -1.77 2.42 10.28
CA GLN A 106 -2.04 3.81 10.67
C GLN A 106 -0.80 4.51 11.22
N ASP A 107 -0.04 3.83 12.07
CA ASP A 107 1.20 4.36 12.67
C ASP A 107 2.26 4.64 11.60
N GLU A 108 2.47 3.70 10.68
CA GLU A 108 3.40 3.88 9.55
C GLU A 108 2.97 5.06 8.66
N ARG A 109 1.68 5.19 8.36
CA ARG A 109 1.17 6.36 7.60
C ARG A 109 1.43 7.67 8.35
N ALA A 110 1.26 7.69 9.67
CA ALA A 110 1.57 8.86 10.50
C ALA A 110 3.06 9.19 10.47
N GLN A 111 3.94 8.18 10.52
CA GLN A 111 5.38 8.36 10.37
C GLN A 111 5.75 8.92 9.00
N VAL A 112 5.18 8.40 7.91
CA VAL A 112 5.45 8.92 6.56
C VAL A 112 4.96 10.37 6.44
N ALA A 113 3.77 10.70 6.97
CA ALA A 113 3.28 12.07 6.99
C ALA A 113 4.17 13.01 7.81
N ALA A 114 4.73 12.55 8.93
CA ALA A 114 5.69 13.32 9.71
C ALA A 114 7.00 13.55 8.96
N ALA A 115 7.55 12.49 8.35
CA ALA A 115 8.75 12.56 7.53
C ALA A 115 8.57 13.50 6.33
N GLU A 116 7.39 13.49 5.70
CA GLU A 116 7.07 14.42 4.61
C GLU A 116 7.09 15.87 5.09
N ARG A 117 6.41 16.19 6.21
CA ARG A 117 6.42 17.56 6.77
C ARG A 117 7.83 18.02 7.06
N SER A 118 8.66 17.18 7.67
CA SER A 118 10.07 17.48 7.93
C SER A 118 10.84 17.70 6.62
N TYR A 119 10.67 16.82 5.62
CA TYR A 119 11.34 16.95 4.33
C TYR A 119 10.94 18.23 3.58
N LEU A 120 9.66 18.62 3.60
CA LEU A 120 9.18 19.84 2.96
C LEU A 120 9.63 21.12 3.67
N ALA A 121 9.94 21.05 4.96
CA ALA A 121 10.47 22.16 5.74
C ALA A 121 11.98 22.40 5.49
N LEU A 122 12.71 21.44 4.90
CA LEU A 122 14.13 21.60 4.59
C LEU A 122 14.36 22.65 3.49
N PRO A 123 15.48 23.40 3.54
CA PRO A 123 15.93 24.23 2.42
C PRO A 123 16.10 23.43 1.12
N ASP A 124 15.99 24.10 -0.02
CA ASP A 124 16.05 23.46 -1.35
C ASP A 124 17.31 22.63 -1.59
N ALA A 125 18.47 23.12 -1.13
CA ALA A 125 19.75 22.41 -1.23
C ALA A 125 19.76 21.12 -0.40
N GLU A 126 19.21 21.15 0.82
CA GLU A 126 19.11 19.98 1.69
C GLU A 126 18.12 18.94 1.14
N ARG A 127 16.98 19.38 0.61
CA ARG A 127 16.03 18.49 -0.07
C ARG A 127 16.67 17.79 -1.27
N ALA A 128 17.46 18.52 -2.05
CA ALA A 128 18.19 17.96 -3.18
C ALA A 128 19.23 16.92 -2.71
N ALA A 129 19.94 17.19 -1.62
CA ALA A 129 20.90 16.25 -1.04
C ALA A 129 20.22 14.96 -0.56
N VAL A 130 19.11 15.05 0.18
CA VAL A 130 18.34 13.87 0.63
C VAL A 130 17.82 13.06 -0.56
N ARG A 131 17.33 13.73 -1.61
CA ARG A 131 16.90 13.08 -2.85
C ARG A 131 18.04 12.33 -3.53
N ALA A 132 19.21 12.97 -3.67
CA ALA A 132 20.37 12.35 -4.28
C ALA A 132 20.84 11.11 -3.50
N GLN A 133 20.85 11.18 -2.16
CA GLN A 133 21.16 10.03 -1.30
C GLN A 133 20.17 8.89 -1.52
N PHE A 134 18.87 9.19 -1.58
CA PHE A 134 17.85 8.18 -1.86
C PHE A 134 18.01 7.58 -3.26
N GLU A 135 18.30 8.40 -4.26
CA GLU A 135 18.49 7.97 -5.64
C GLU A 135 19.76 7.12 -5.82
N ALA A 136 20.79 7.33 -5.00
CA ALA A 136 22.03 6.56 -4.96
C ALA A 136 21.91 5.19 -4.27
N LEU A 137 20.81 4.91 -3.57
CA LEU A 137 20.55 3.59 -3.00
C LEU A 137 20.39 2.54 -4.11
N ASP A 138 20.79 1.31 -3.82
CA ASP A 138 20.54 0.15 -4.67
C ASP A 138 19.04 0.05 -5.05
N PRO A 139 18.68 -0.30 -6.30
CA PRO A 139 17.29 -0.40 -6.74
C PRO A 139 16.40 -1.24 -5.81
N ASP A 140 16.90 -2.36 -5.28
CA ASP A 140 16.13 -3.21 -4.38
C ASP A 140 15.96 -2.57 -3.01
N ALA A 141 17.00 -1.88 -2.52
CA ALA A 141 16.92 -1.11 -1.28
C ALA A 141 15.89 0.03 -1.40
N ARG A 142 15.83 0.71 -2.56
CA ARG A 142 14.78 1.71 -2.83
C ARG A 142 13.40 1.08 -2.90
N ALA A 143 13.26 -0.06 -3.57
CA ALA A 143 11.99 -0.76 -3.70
C ALA A 143 11.45 -1.21 -2.33
N ALA A 144 12.32 -1.62 -1.41
CA ALA A 144 11.94 -2.04 -0.07
C ALA A 144 11.20 -0.97 0.73
N TRP A 145 11.47 0.32 0.49
CA TRP A 145 10.76 1.43 1.15
C TRP A 145 9.27 1.49 0.80
N ARG A 146 8.82 0.83 -0.27
CA ARG A 146 7.38 0.66 -0.58
C ARG A 146 6.65 -0.19 0.46
N LEU A 147 7.37 -1.04 1.20
CA LEU A 147 6.79 -1.88 2.25
C LEU A 147 6.47 -1.11 3.54
N GLY A 148 6.92 0.14 3.65
CA GLY A 148 6.76 1.00 4.82
C GLY A 148 8.09 1.37 5.49
N PRO A 149 8.11 2.40 6.34
CA PRO A 149 9.31 2.87 7.01
C PRO A 149 9.88 1.86 8.00
N GLU A 150 9.05 1.00 8.59
CA GLU A 150 9.50 -0.03 9.53
C GLU A 150 10.12 -1.21 8.78
N THR A 151 9.37 -1.82 7.86
CA THR A 151 9.82 -3.02 7.14
C THR A 151 10.96 -2.70 6.16
N GLY A 152 10.86 -1.57 5.44
CA GLY A 152 11.83 -1.17 4.42
C GLY A 152 13.26 -1.00 4.96
N ARG A 153 13.41 -0.55 6.22
CA ARG A 153 14.73 -0.31 6.85
C ARG A 153 15.58 -1.56 7.01
N TRP A 154 14.95 -2.71 7.30
CA TRP A 154 15.67 -3.96 7.57
C TRP A 154 15.42 -5.04 6.53
N PHE A 155 14.57 -4.77 5.52
CA PHE A 155 14.25 -5.72 4.46
C PHE A 155 15.49 -6.28 3.75
N GLY A 156 16.52 -5.46 3.53
CA GLY A 156 17.77 -5.89 2.91
C GLY A 156 18.44 -7.05 3.66
N ALA A 157 18.32 -7.09 4.99
CA ALA A 157 18.92 -8.13 5.83
C ALA A 157 18.19 -9.47 5.72
N VAL A 158 16.90 -9.45 5.34
CA VAL A 158 16.06 -10.65 5.21
C VAL A 158 15.64 -10.94 3.78
N ARG A 159 16.14 -10.19 2.79
CA ARG A 159 15.91 -10.45 1.37
C ARG A 159 16.14 -11.92 0.99
N PRO A 160 17.19 -12.62 1.48
CA PRO A 160 17.37 -14.04 1.18
C PRO A 160 16.23 -14.95 1.69
N ILE A 161 15.57 -14.61 2.80
CA ILE A 161 14.44 -15.40 3.35
C ILE A 161 13.21 -15.29 2.45
N VAL A 162 13.03 -14.13 1.82
CA VAL A 162 11.88 -13.81 0.98
C VAL A 162 12.21 -13.82 -0.51
N ALA A 163 13.31 -14.47 -0.89
CA ALA A 163 13.56 -14.79 -2.27
C ALA A 163 12.50 -15.81 -2.73
N PHE A 164 11.94 -15.59 -3.93
CA PHE A 164 11.00 -16.51 -4.59
C PHE A 164 9.77 -16.94 -3.78
N VAL A 165 9.14 -16.01 -3.04
CA VAL A 165 7.89 -16.30 -2.30
C VAL A 165 6.72 -16.59 -3.26
N PRO A 166 6.08 -17.78 -3.17
CA PRO A 166 4.88 -18.12 -3.93
C PRO A 166 3.76 -17.08 -3.73
N PRO A 167 2.96 -16.76 -4.78
CA PRO A 167 1.92 -15.72 -4.70
C PRO A 167 1.01 -15.80 -3.48
N GLU A 168 0.61 -17.01 -3.09
CA GLU A 168 -0.25 -17.35 -1.95
C GLU A 168 0.42 -17.08 -0.59
N GLU A 169 1.75 -17.14 -0.51
CA GLU A 169 2.51 -16.93 0.71
C GLU A 169 2.97 -15.46 0.87
N ARG A 170 2.86 -14.62 -0.16
CA ARG A 170 3.38 -13.23 -0.14
C ARG A 170 2.74 -12.37 0.94
N ALA A 171 1.41 -12.35 1.01
CA ALA A 171 0.69 -11.55 1.99
C ALA A 171 0.92 -12.05 3.44
N PRO A 172 0.82 -13.37 3.74
CA PRO A 172 1.20 -13.90 5.04
C PRO A 172 2.64 -13.61 5.43
N THR A 173 3.60 -13.73 4.48
CA THR A 173 5.01 -13.45 4.72
C THR A 173 5.23 -11.98 5.09
N LEU A 174 4.63 -11.05 4.36
CA LEU A 174 4.74 -9.62 4.69
C LEU A 174 4.11 -9.30 6.05
N ALA A 175 2.95 -9.88 6.35
CA ALA A 175 2.30 -9.71 7.65
C ALA A 175 3.16 -10.26 8.80
N MET A 176 3.78 -11.42 8.60
CA MET A 176 4.73 -12.01 9.55
C MET A 176 5.94 -11.10 9.77
N LEU A 177 6.60 -10.61 8.71
CA LEU A 177 7.74 -9.72 8.85
C LEU A 177 7.39 -8.44 9.63
N ARG A 178 6.24 -7.83 9.34
CA ARG A 178 5.74 -6.65 10.06
C ARG A 178 5.51 -6.90 11.54
N ALA A 179 5.05 -8.10 11.89
CA ALA A 179 4.73 -8.49 13.27
C ALA A 179 5.95 -8.93 14.10
N LEU A 180 7.10 -9.23 13.48
CA LEU A 180 8.28 -9.66 14.22
C LEU A 180 8.82 -8.52 15.11
N PRO A 181 9.10 -8.79 16.40
CA PRO A 181 9.74 -7.82 17.28
C PRO A 181 11.22 -7.61 16.88
N PRO A 182 11.84 -6.47 17.26
CA PRO A 182 13.20 -6.11 16.84
C PRO A 182 14.24 -7.22 17.04
N GLU A 183 14.27 -7.84 18.22
CA GLU A 183 15.18 -8.94 18.53
C GLU A 183 15.03 -10.14 17.60
N ALA A 184 13.80 -10.47 17.19
CA ALA A 184 13.55 -11.56 16.25
C ALA A 184 13.95 -11.19 14.81
N ARG A 185 13.92 -9.90 14.45
CA ARG A 185 14.42 -9.43 13.13
C ARG A 185 15.92 -9.62 13.02
N GLU A 186 16.66 -9.36 14.10
CA GLU A 186 18.11 -9.61 14.17
C GLU A 186 18.44 -11.09 14.03
N ASP A 187 17.73 -11.94 14.79
CA ASP A 187 17.88 -13.40 14.72
C ASP A 187 17.58 -13.92 13.29
N LEU A 188 16.49 -13.45 12.68
CA LEU A 188 16.14 -13.81 11.29
C LEU A 188 17.19 -13.33 10.28
N ALA A 189 17.75 -12.13 10.45
CA ALA A 189 18.83 -11.63 9.60
C ALA A 189 20.12 -12.46 9.71
N VAL A 190 20.42 -12.97 10.91
CA VAL A 190 21.55 -13.91 11.11
C VAL A 190 21.28 -15.20 10.35
N LEU A 191 20.09 -15.79 10.49
CA LEU A 191 19.72 -17.02 9.79
C LEU A 191 19.68 -16.86 8.27
N ALA A 192 19.19 -15.71 7.77
CA ALA A 192 19.15 -15.39 6.35
C ALA A 192 20.53 -15.51 5.68
N ARG A 193 21.60 -15.13 6.39
CA ARG A 193 22.98 -15.23 5.90
C ARG A 193 23.59 -16.62 6.05
N ARG A 194 23.18 -17.38 7.07
CA ARG A 194 23.74 -18.70 7.40
C ARG A 194 23.15 -19.83 6.57
N LEU A 195 21.83 -19.81 6.37
CA LEU A 195 21.09 -20.87 5.71
C LEU A 195 21.23 -20.78 4.18
N ASP A 196 21.13 -21.92 3.51
CA ASP A 196 21.00 -21.99 2.06
C ASP A 196 19.56 -21.71 1.60
N GLU A 197 19.31 -21.73 0.29
CA GLU A 197 18.00 -21.39 -0.29
C GLU A 197 16.87 -22.32 0.19
N ALA A 198 17.14 -23.63 0.27
CA ALA A 198 16.14 -24.62 0.66
C ALA A 198 15.78 -24.47 2.15
N ASP A 199 16.78 -24.29 2.99
CA ASP A 199 16.60 -24.08 4.43
C ASP A 199 15.93 -22.74 4.74
N ARG A 200 16.21 -21.67 3.98
CA ARG A 200 15.51 -20.39 4.11
C ARG A 200 14.02 -20.52 3.78
N ALA A 201 13.69 -21.22 2.69
CA ALA A 201 12.30 -21.46 2.32
C ALA A 201 11.58 -22.33 3.36
N ALA A 202 12.26 -23.33 3.92
CA ALA A 202 11.73 -24.17 4.98
C ALA A 202 11.48 -23.36 6.27
N LEU A 203 12.47 -22.55 6.70
CA LEU A 203 12.33 -21.66 7.86
C LEU A 203 11.16 -20.68 7.67
N ARG A 204 11.01 -20.10 6.48
CA ARG A 204 9.89 -19.18 6.21
C ARG A 204 8.53 -19.87 6.38
N ARG A 205 8.35 -21.09 5.85
CA ARG A 205 7.11 -21.86 6.02
C ARG A 205 6.87 -22.24 7.50
N GLU A 206 7.92 -22.68 8.19
CA GLU A 206 7.86 -22.98 9.63
C GLU A 206 7.39 -21.76 10.44
N LEU A 207 7.91 -20.57 10.15
CA LEU A 207 7.48 -19.34 10.81
C LEU A 207 6.03 -18.96 10.46
N LEU A 208 5.58 -19.21 9.23
CA LEU A 208 4.20 -18.95 8.83
C LEU A 208 3.20 -19.88 9.55
N GLU A 209 3.58 -21.14 9.76
CA GLU A 209 2.80 -22.14 10.51
C GLU A 209 2.84 -21.90 12.02
N ALA A 210 3.93 -21.36 12.55
CA ALA A 210 4.07 -21.03 13.97
C ALA A 210 3.11 -19.92 14.42
N ALA A 211 2.60 -20.06 15.65
CA ALA A 211 1.82 -19.03 16.32
C ALA A 211 2.65 -17.71 16.41
N PRO A 212 2.03 -16.53 16.24
CA PRO A 212 2.76 -15.26 16.18
C PRO A 212 3.69 -14.99 17.37
N ASP A 213 3.28 -15.37 18.57
CA ASP A 213 3.99 -15.24 19.84
C ASP A 213 5.16 -16.24 19.99
N ALA A 214 5.11 -17.39 19.30
CA ALA A 214 6.16 -18.41 19.34
C ALA A 214 7.34 -18.11 18.40
N ARG A 215 7.15 -17.29 17.36
CA ARG A 215 8.13 -17.04 16.29
C ARG A 215 9.48 -16.53 16.79
N ALA A 216 9.48 -15.61 17.75
CA ALA A 216 10.70 -15.03 18.30
C ALA A 216 11.56 -16.08 19.03
N ALA A 217 10.93 -16.95 19.83
CA ALA A 217 11.62 -18.03 20.54
C ALA A 217 12.19 -19.06 19.57
N LEU A 218 11.45 -19.39 18.50
CA LEU A 218 11.88 -20.31 17.44
C LEU A 218 13.15 -19.81 16.75
N LEU A 219 13.16 -18.54 16.33
CA LEU A 219 14.31 -17.91 15.69
C LEU A 219 15.54 -17.94 16.59
N ARG A 220 15.38 -17.56 17.86
CA ARG A 220 16.47 -17.57 18.85
C ARG A 220 17.06 -18.97 19.06
N ALA A 221 16.20 -19.98 19.19
CA ALA A 221 16.65 -21.37 19.34
C ALA A 221 17.41 -21.88 18.10
N ARG A 222 17.08 -21.37 16.90
CA ARG A 222 17.78 -21.73 15.67
C ARG A 222 19.14 -21.04 15.53
N VAL A 223 19.27 -19.79 15.98
CA VAL A 223 20.55 -19.04 15.97
C VAL A 223 21.59 -19.65 16.89
N GLY A 224 21.15 -20.22 18.03
CA GLY A 224 22.02 -20.87 19.02
C GLY A 224 22.51 -22.28 18.64
N ARG A 225 22.05 -22.83 17.52
CA ARG A 225 22.55 -24.08 16.93
C ARG A 225 23.64 -23.81 15.90
#